data_AF-W4RKS7-F1
#
_entry.id   AF-W4RKS7-F1
#
_cell.length_a   1.000
_cell.length_b   1.000
_cell.length_c   1.000
_cell.angle_alpha   90.00
_cell.angle_beta   90.00
_cell.angle_gamma   90.00
#
_symmetry.space_group_name_H-M   'P 1'
#
loop_
_entity.id
_entity.type
_entity.pdbx_description
1 polymer ?
#
loop_
_entity_poly.entity_id
_entity_poly.type
_entity_poly.pdbx_seq_one_letter_code
_entity_poly.pdbx_strand_id
1 'polypeptide(L)' 'MSDKKPINDAMEHMNKIEGIPTDVNLKKLPKPLRYFGYFMIGFFTLSILFIMIANLLK' A
#
# COMPACT_ATOMS: atom_id res chain seq x y z
N MET A 1 20.02 -17.08 27.27
CA MET A 1 19.80 -17.67 25.93
C MET A 1 18.39 -17.28 25.55
N SER A 2 18.24 -16.52 24.46
CA SER A 2 17.01 -15.77 24.15
C SER A 2 15.83 -16.71 23.90
N ASP A 3 14.76 -16.54 24.68
CA ASP A 3 13.47 -17.20 24.54
C ASP A 3 12.79 -16.77 23.22
N LYS A 4 13.25 -17.31 22.09
CA LYS A 4 12.50 -17.25 20.83
C LYS A 4 11.26 -18.13 21.00
N LYS A 5 10.14 -17.51 21.38
CA LYS A 5 8.84 -18.20 21.49
C LYS A 5 8.53 -18.88 20.14
N PRO A 6 8.08 -20.15 20.14
CA PRO A 6 7.84 -20.92 18.91
C PRO A 6 6.79 -20.27 18.00
N ILE A 7 5.88 -19.50 18.57
CA ILE A 7 4.87 -18.73 17.81
C ILE A 7 5.52 -17.64 16.95
N ASN A 8 6.62 -17.04 17.40
CA ASN A 8 7.30 -15.98 16.65
C ASN A 8 8.02 -16.53 15.41
N ASP A 9 8.52 -17.77 15.48
CA ASP A 9 9.18 -18.46 14.36
C ASP A 9 8.17 -18.91 13.30
N ALA A 10 7.01 -19.43 13.73
CA ALA A 10 5.90 -19.76 12.84
C ALA A 10 5.35 -18.51 12.12
N MET A 11 5.16 -17.40 12.83
CA MET A 11 4.74 -16.15 12.21
C MET A 11 5.80 -15.56 11.29
N GLU A 12 7.08 -15.65 11.63
CA GLU A 12 8.19 -15.16 10.77
C GLU A 12 8.28 -16.00 9.48
N HIS A 13 8.10 -17.32 9.58
CA HIS A 13 8.04 -18.22 8.43
C HIS A 13 6.81 -17.96 7.55
N MET A 14 5.63 -17.78 8.16
CA MET A 14 4.39 -17.44 7.46
C MET A 14 4.50 -16.06 6.77
N ASN A 15 5.08 -15.06 7.44
CA ASN A 15 5.40 -13.76 6.84
C ASN A 15 6.31 -13.87 5.63
N LYS A 16 7.34 -14.74 5.72
CA LYS A 16 8.34 -14.91 4.67
C LYS A 16 7.83 -15.72 3.46
N ILE A 17 6.92 -16.67 3.67
CA ILE A 17 6.39 -17.56 2.62
C ILE A 17 5.06 -17.08 2.07
N GLU A 18 4.10 -16.78 2.94
CA GLU A 18 2.73 -16.41 2.52
C GLU A 18 2.61 -14.92 2.19
N GLY A 19 3.58 -14.11 2.63
CA GLY A 19 3.62 -12.69 2.32
C GLY A 19 2.41 -11.97 2.90
N ILE A 20 2.38 -11.81 4.23
CA ILE A 20 1.38 -10.96 4.88
C ILE A 20 1.46 -9.57 4.23
N PRO A 21 0.34 -8.92 3.88
CA PRO A 21 0.34 -7.61 3.25
C PRO A 21 1.07 -6.61 4.15
N THR A 22 2.34 -6.37 3.81
CA THR A 22 3.24 -5.45 4.49
C THR A 22 3.18 -4.11 3.78
N ASP A 23 3.48 -3.04 4.51
CA ASP A 23 3.52 -1.66 4.01
C ASP A 23 4.12 -1.58 2.59
N VAL A 24 3.26 -1.23 1.62
CA VAL A 24 3.59 -1.35 0.20
C VAL A 24 4.45 -0.16 -0.19
N ASN A 25 5.76 -0.38 -0.24
CA ASN A 25 6.69 0.68 -0.62
C ASN A 25 6.60 0.94 -2.13
N LEU A 26 5.86 1.98 -2.53
CA LEU A 26 5.66 2.35 -3.95
C LEU A 26 6.97 2.51 -4.75
N LYS A 27 8.08 2.84 -4.07
CA LYS A 27 9.41 2.96 -4.70
C LYS A 27 10.05 1.61 -5.07
N LYS A 28 9.63 0.52 -4.42
CA LYS A 28 10.10 -0.85 -4.68
C LYS A 28 9.29 -1.58 -5.76
N LEU A 29 8.19 -0.99 -6.24
CA LEU A 29 7.36 -1.59 -7.27
C LEU A 29 8.05 -1.54 -8.65
N PRO A 30 7.77 -2.52 -9.53
CA PRO A 30 8.20 -2.47 -10.92
C PRO A 30 7.78 -1.16 -11.58
N LYS A 31 8.62 -0.62 -12.48
CA LYS A 31 8.38 0.63 -13.22
C LYS A 31 6.92 0.79 -13.69
N PRO A 32 6.30 -0.17 -14.41
CA PRO A 32 4.93 0.01 -14.91
C PRO A 32 3.91 0.19 -13.78
N LEU A 33 4.00 -0.63 -12.73
CA LEU A 33 3.09 -0.59 -11.60
C LEU A 33 3.27 0.68 -10.75
N ARG A 34 4.51 1.17 -10.67
CA ARG A 34 4.83 2.43 -10.00
C ARG A 34 4.20 3.63 -10.73
N TYR A 35 4.28 3.70 -12.05
CA TYR A 35 3.60 4.75 -12.84
C TYR A 35 2.08 4.68 -12.69
N PHE A 36 1.51 3.47 -12.72
CA PHE A 36 0.08 3.26 -12.51
C PHE A 36 -0.37 3.77 -11.13
N GLY A 37 0.39 3.47 -10.07
CA GLY A 37 0.10 3.96 -8.72
C GLY A 37 0.07 5.49 -8.63
N TYR A 38 1.06 6.18 -9.21
CA TYR A 38 1.07 7.64 -9.24
C TYR A 38 -0.07 8.23 -10.07
N PHE A 39 -0.40 7.62 -11.21
CA PHE A 39 -1.54 8.03 -12.03
C PHE A 39 -2.85 7.91 -11.26
N MET A 40 -3.08 6.79 -10.57
CA MET A 40 -4.30 6.57 -9.79
C MET A 40 -4.43 7.57 -8.64
N ILE A 41 -3.35 7.81 -7.89
CA ILE A 41 -3.36 8.83 -6.83
C ILE A 41 -3.69 10.21 -7.39
N GLY A 42 -3.08 10.60 -8.52
CA GLY A 42 -3.37 11.86 -9.20
C GLY A 42 -4.82 11.95 -9.66
N PHE A 43 -5.33 10.91 -10.30
CA PHE A 43 -6.71 10.82 -10.79
C PHE A 43 -7.71 10.99 -9.64
N PHE A 44 -7.58 10.21 -8.57
CA PHE A 44 -8.51 10.33 -7.43
C PHE A 44 -8.44 11.68 -6.73
N THR A 45 -7.23 12.23 -6.56
CA THR A 45 -7.07 13.57 -5.96
C THR A 45 -7.78 14.63 -6.80
N LEU A 46 -7.63 14.56 -8.12
CA LEU A 46 -8.27 15.50 -9.04
C LEU A 46 -9.79 15.30 -9.10
N SER A 47 -10.27 14.06 -9.11
CA SER A 47 -11.70 13.75 -9.06
C SER A 47 -12.37 14.29 -7.79
N ILE A 48 -11.72 14.10 -6.63
CA ILE A 48 -12.23 14.64 -5.36
C ILE A 48 -12.26 16.16 -5.40
N LEU A 49 -11.22 16.80 -5.94
CA LEU A 49 -11.17 18.26 -6.09
C LEU A 49 -12.35 18.76 -6.94
N PHE A 50 -12.62 18.12 -8.08
CA PHE A 50 -13.75 18.48 -8.94
C PHE A 50 -15.10 18.28 -8.25
N ILE A 51 -15.28 17.22 -7.48
CA ILE A 51 -16.49 16.99 -6.70
C ILE A 51 -16.67 18.09 -5.65
N MET A 52 -15.60 18.46 -4.93
CA MET A 52 -15.68 19.55 -3.95
C MET A 52 -16.06 20.88 -4.62
N ILE A 53 -15.44 21.21 -5.75
CA ILE A 53 -15.76 22.42 -6.52
C ILE A 53 -17.23 22.38 -6.97
N ALA A 54 -17.68 21.28 -7.57
CA ALA A 54 -19.06 21.13 -8.01
C ALA A 54 -20.06 21.26 -6.86
N ASN A 55 -19.72 20.76 -5.66
CA ASN A 55 -20.55 20.91 -4.47
C ASN A 55 -20.55 22.35 -3.91
N LEU A 56 -19.49 23.13 -4.14
CA LEU A 56 -19.40 24.52 -3.71
C LEU A 56 -20.13 25.49 -4.67
N LEU A 57 -20.21 25.12 -5.95
CA LEU A 57 -20.95 25.85 -7.00
C LEU A 57 -22.44 25.49 -7.06
N LYS A 58 -22.87 24.46 -6.32
CA LYS A 58 -24.27 24.11 -6.14
C LYS A 58 -24.93 25.04 -5.11
#